data_AF-A0A1W9WLK5-F1
#
_entry.id   AF-A0A1W9WLK5-F1
#
_cell.length_a   1.000
_cell.length_b   1.000
_cell.length_c   1.000
_cell.angle_alpha   90.00
_cell.angle_beta   90.00
_cell.angle_gamma   90.00
#
_symmetry.space_group_name_H-M   'P 1'
#
loop_
_entity.id
_entity.type
_entity.pdbx_description
1 polymer ?
#
loop_
_entity_poly.entity_id
_entity_poly.type
_entity_poly.pdbx_seq_one_letter_code
_entity_poly.pdbx_strand_id
1 'polypeptide(L)'
;MYRSLQKRTIKKLFREHFKGEEPIVVKYDTEKKKLISEIKQKLSTLTGFALPDSYYSRYTQPEDICDFKVLSQSKKYSYQYFTLRFNEQHELLIEKKSELSQVYHLEQIYTLFDKLTLELKRLDANKPKSQSNSDQLKREKIKGLKHQAIIGKIHQIAKEQQLEFYVKELVTKVKLAIRLAESEKLVIDIPYSHFQQILQKLPAMIQTLQEFHELGTTLKMRKIGYRDPKWISYKDEQKSP
;
A
#
# COMPACT_ATOMS: atom_id res chain seq x y z
N MET A 1 -3.11 -8.73 2.12
CA MET A 1 -2.95 -7.57 1.21
C MET A 1 -4.33 -7.04 0.88
N TYR A 2 -4.70 -5.88 1.42
CA TYR A 2 -6.00 -5.26 1.15
C TYR A 2 -6.03 -4.69 -0.28
N ARG A 3 -7.15 -4.85 -0.98
CA ARG A 3 -7.33 -4.32 -2.34
C ARG A 3 -7.91 -2.92 -2.29
N SER A 4 -7.38 -2.00 -3.09
CA SER A 4 -8.05 -0.73 -3.40
C SER A 4 -9.21 -1.01 -4.35
N LEU A 5 -10.30 -0.24 -4.23
CA LEU A 5 -11.35 -0.21 -5.25
C LEU A 5 -10.76 0.16 -6.62
N GLN A 6 -11.26 -0.50 -7.66
CA GLN A 6 -10.86 -0.23 -9.05
C GLN A 6 -11.36 1.15 -9.49
N LYS A 7 -10.59 1.82 -10.35
CA LYS A 7 -10.91 3.15 -10.89
C LYS A 7 -12.33 3.21 -11.47
N ARG A 8 -12.72 2.21 -12.27
CA ARG A 8 -14.06 2.12 -12.87
C ARG A 8 -15.19 2.13 -11.84
N THR A 9 -14.99 1.49 -10.68
CA THR A 9 -16.01 1.43 -9.62
C THR A 9 -16.15 2.78 -8.93
N ILE A 10 -15.03 3.46 -8.66
CA ILE A 10 -15.05 4.80 -8.09
C ILE A 10 -15.71 5.79 -9.06
N LYS A 11 -15.34 5.74 -10.35
CA LYS A 11 -15.94 6.59 -11.38
C LYS A 11 -17.45 6.37 -11.48
N LYS A 12 -17.91 5.11 -11.45
CA LYS A 12 -19.34 4.77 -11.44
C LYS A 12 -20.03 5.34 -10.20
N LEU A 13 -19.46 5.13 -9.01
CA LEU A 13 -19.98 5.65 -7.76
C LEU A 13 -20.10 7.17 -7.80
N PHE A 14 -19.07 7.87 -8.28
CA PHE A 14 -19.08 9.33 -8.35
C PHE A 14 -20.19 9.82 -9.26
N ARG A 15 -20.25 9.26 -10.47
CA ARG A 15 -21.28 9.59 -11.45
C ARG A 15 -22.70 9.30 -10.95
N GLU A 16 -22.91 8.27 -10.15
CA GLU A 16 -24.25 7.88 -9.68
C GLU A 16 -24.67 8.58 -8.39
N HIS A 17 -23.72 8.89 -7.52
CA HIS A 17 -23.99 9.39 -6.17
C HIS A 17 -23.95 10.92 -6.08
N PHE A 18 -23.05 11.56 -6.83
CA PHE A 18 -22.88 13.00 -6.87
C PHE A 18 -23.52 13.55 -8.14
N LYS A 19 -24.86 13.63 -8.11
CA LYS A 19 -25.68 14.26 -9.15
C LYS A 19 -26.60 15.28 -8.51
N GLY A 20 -26.91 16.33 -9.24
CA GLY A 20 -27.86 17.36 -8.85
C GLY A 20 -27.90 18.46 -9.90
N GLU A 21 -28.73 19.45 -9.66
CA GLU A 21 -28.90 20.59 -10.57
C GLU A 21 -27.94 21.72 -10.21
N GLU A 22 -27.84 22.05 -8.92
CA GLU A 22 -27.01 23.17 -8.43
C GLU A 22 -25.92 22.69 -7.47
N PRO A 23 -24.63 22.89 -7.78
CA PRO A 23 -23.55 22.57 -6.86
C PRO A 23 -23.55 23.53 -5.65
N ILE A 24 -23.00 23.06 -4.53
CA ILE A 24 -22.81 23.92 -3.36
C ILE A 24 -21.74 24.96 -3.68
N VAL A 25 -22.13 26.23 -3.74
CA VAL A 25 -21.24 27.38 -4.01
C VAL A 25 -21.12 28.25 -2.77
N VAL A 26 -19.89 28.55 -2.34
CA VAL A 26 -19.61 29.42 -1.19
C VAL A 26 -18.53 30.44 -1.55
N LYS A 27 -18.95 31.70 -1.74
CA LYS A 27 -18.07 32.74 -2.30
C LYS A 27 -16.99 33.20 -1.34
N TYR A 28 -17.31 33.35 -0.05
CA TYR A 28 -16.41 33.92 0.94
C TYR A 28 -15.55 32.87 1.64
N ASP A 29 -14.25 33.10 1.76
CA ASP A 29 -13.32 32.13 2.35
C ASP A 29 -13.61 31.82 3.82
N THR A 30 -14.13 32.79 4.58
CA THR A 30 -14.59 32.58 5.96
C THR A 30 -15.73 31.56 6.04
N GLU A 31 -16.68 31.64 5.11
CA GLU A 31 -17.80 30.71 5.01
C GLU A 31 -17.34 29.33 4.51
N LYS A 32 -16.40 29.26 3.56
CA LYS A 32 -15.80 28.01 3.10
C LYS A 32 -15.17 27.24 4.26
N LYS A 33 -14.35 27.94 5.06
CA LYS A 33 -13.70 27.37 6.25
C LYS A 33 -14.71 26.90 7.28
N LYS A 34 -15.77 27.69 7.53
CA LYS A 34 -16.85 27.31 8.43
C LYS A 34 -17.56 26.04 7.97
N LEU A 35 -17.95 25.96 6.69
CA LEU A 35 -18.60 24.77 6.13
C LEU A 35 -17.70 23.54 6.22
N ILE A 36 -16.42 23.66 5.88
CA ILE A 36 -15.45 22.57 6.00
C ILE A 36 -15.30 22.10 7.44
N SER A 37 -15.28 23.02 8.41
CA SER A 37 -15.26 22.70 9.84
C SER A 37 -16.51 21.95 10.28
N GLU A 38 -17.69 22.39 9.85
CA GLU A 38 -18.97 21.72 10.13
C GLU A 38 -19.00 20.31 9.55
N ILE A 39 -18.53 20.13 8.31
CA ILE A 39 -18.41 18.80 7.69
C ILE A 39 -17.45 17.92 8.48
N LYS A 40 -16.27 18.41 8.86
CA LYS A 40 -15.28 17.67 9.68
C LYS A 40 -15.92 17.20 10.99
N GLN A 41 -16.61 18.10 11.68
CA GLN A 41 -17.29 17.79 12.94
C GLN A 41 -18.41 16.77 12.74
N LYS A 42 -19.20 16.90 11.67
CA LYS A 42 -20.25 15.91 11.39
C LYS A 42 -19.65 14.55 11.08
N LEU A 43 -18.64 14.48 10.22
CA LEU A 43 -17.96 13.24 9.84
C LEU A 43 -17.30 12.53 11.03
N SER A 44 -16.75 13.26 12.01
CA SER A 44 -16.14 12.63 13.20
C SER A 44 -17.16 11.92 14.09
N THR A 45 -18.44 12.31 14.01
CA THR A 45 -19.54 11.67 14.75
C THR A 45 -20.16 10.48 14.01
N LEU A 46 -19.90 10.35 12.70
CA LEU A 46 -20.54 9.32 11.87
C LEU A 46 -19.73 8.02 11.87
N THR A 47 -20.42 6.93 12.21
CA THR A 47 -19.87 5.59 12.10
C THR A 47 -19.45 5.29 10.65
N GLY A 48 -18.26 4.73 10.47
CA GLY A 48 -17.74 4.38 9.14
C GLY A 48 -16.86 5.45 8.50
N PHE A 49 -16.68 6.59 9.16
CA PHE A 49 -15.74 7.62 8.76
C PHE A 49 -14.60 7.73 9.78
N ALA A 50 -13.43 8.18 9.32
CA ALA A 50 -12.31 8.54 10.18
C ALA A 50 -11.55 9.71 9.56
N LEU A 51 -11.23 10.71 10.37
CA LEU A 51 -10.30 11.76 9.98
C LEU A 51 -8.86 11.22 10.11
N PRO A 52 -7.94 11.57 9.20
CA PRO A 52 -6.57 11.07 9.26
C PRO A 52 -5.82 11.58 10.50
N ASP A 53 -5.26 10.66 11.29
CA ASP A 53 -4.31 11.00 12.35
C ASP A 53 -3.04 11.64 11.77
N SER A 54 -2.74 12.81 12.30
CA SER A 54 -1.81 13.87 11.90
C SER A 54 -0.31 13.53 11.81
N TYR A 55 0.11 12.50 11.07
CA TYR A 55 1.55 12.34 10.78
C TYR A 55 2.02 13.11 9.53
N TYR A 56 1.12 13.39 8.58
CA TYR A 56 1.41 14.22 7.39
C TYR A 56 0.83 15.64 7.46
N SER A 57 -0.02 15.95 8.46
CA SER A 57 -0.64 17.28 8.63
C SER A 57 0.22 18.28 9.40
N ARG A 58 1.49 17.96 9.70
CA ARG A 58 2.45 18.92 10.28
C ARG A 58 2.86 20.01 9.30
N TYR A 59 2.58 19.81 8.02
CA TYR A 59 2.51 20.90 7.05
C TYR A 59 1.05 21.33 6.97
N THR A 60 0.81 22.58 7.35
CA THR A 60 -0.46 23.32 7.37
C THR A 60 -1.43 22.80 6.32
N GLN A 61 -2.33 21.88 6.69
CA GLN A 61 -3.46 21.58 5.83
C GLN A 61 -4.32 22.85 5.79
N PRO A 62 -4.58 23.41 4.60
CA PRO A 62 -5.43 24.57 4.48
C PRO A 62 -6.77 24.32 5.17
N GLU A 63 -7.25 25.31 5.93
CA GLU A 63 -8.48 25.19 6.74
C GLU A 63 -9.73 24.91 5.90
N ASP A 64 -9.66 25.23 4.61
CA ASP A 64 -10.66 25.02 3.56
C ASP A 64 -10.57 23.64 2.87
N ILE A 65 -9.73 22.73 3.37
CA ILE A 65 -9.64 21.35 2.90
C ILE A 65 -10.04 20.37 4.00
N CYS A 66 -10.82 19.34 3.64
CA CYS A 66 -11.16 18.22 4.52
C CYS A 66 -10.77 16.88 3.89
N ASP A 67 -9.71 16.28 4.43
CA ASP A 67 -9.39 14.88 4.15
C ASP A 67 -10.11 13.94 5.10
N PHE A 68 -10.65 12.85 4.57
CA PHE A 68 -11.28 11.81 5.39
C PHE A 68 -11.14 10.43 4.77
N LYS A 69 -11.29 9.42 5.62
CA LYS A 69 -11.32 8.00 5.26
C LYS A 69 -12.74 7.49 5.41
N VAL A 70 -13.21 6.80 4.39
CA VAL A 70 -14.36 5.89 4.53
C VAL A 70 -13.83 4.50 4.88
N LEU A 71 -14.17 4.02 6.07
CA LEU A 71 -13.75 2.73 6.58
C LEU A 71 -14.43 1.61 5.80
N SER A 72 -13.67 0.56 5.50
CA SER A 72 -14.22 -0.63 4.83
C SER A 72 -14.64 -1.65 5.88
N GLN A 73 -15.91 -2.06 5.85
CA GLN A 73 -16.37 -3.23 6.61
C GLN A 73 -15.87 -4.56 6.02
N SER A 74 -15.35 -4.54 4.79
CA SER A 74 -14.83 -5.75 4.14
C SER A 74 -13.39 -6.03 4.54
N LYS A 75 -13.11 -7.27 4.98
CA LYS A 75 -11.75 -7.78 5.23
C LYS A 75 -10.85 -7.78 3.99
N LYS A 76 -11.42 -7.63 2.79
CA LYS A 76 -10.70 -7.68 1.51
C LYS A 76 -10.26 -6.31 1.00
N TYR A 77 -10.96 -5.25 1.36
CA TYR A 77 -10.73 -3.92 0.82
C TYR A 77 -10.17 -2.98 1.89
N SER A 78 -9.26 -2.11 1.49
CA SER A 78 -8.75 -1.08 2.40
C SER A 78 -9.79 0.02 2.58
N TYR A 79 -9.63 0.83 3.63
CA TYR A 79 -10.30 2.13 3.70
C TYR A 79 -10.03 2.94 2.41
N GLN A 80 -10.92 3.87 2.10
CA GLN A 80 -10.84 4.73 0.93
C GLN A 80 -10.63 6.18 1.38
N TYR A 81 -9.59 6.83 0.88
CA TYR A 81 -9.32 8.25 1.12
C TYR A 81 -10.10 9.13 0.16
N PHE A 82 -10.61 10.23 0.69
CA PHE A 82 -11.32 11.29 -0.02
C PHE A 82 -10.85 12.65 0.48
N THR A 83 -10.94 13.64 -0.38
CA THR A 83 -10.62 15.04 -0.08
C THR A 83 -11.81 15.90 -0.51
N LEU A 84 -12.23 16.83 0.35
CA LEU A 84 -13.16 17.89 0.02
C LEU A 84 -12.40 19.21 -0.05
N ARG A 85 -12.68 19.98 -1.10
CA ARG A 85 -12.11 21.33 -1.29
C ARG A 85 -12.98 22.14 -2.23
N PHE A 86 -12.80 23.45 -2.21
CA PHE A 86 -13.41 24.33 -3.21
C PHE A 86 -12.54 24.43 -4.47
N ASN A 87 -13.18 24.66 -5.63
CA ASN A 87 -12.48 25.05 -6.85
C ASN A 87 -12.39 26.58 -6.99
N GLU A 88 -11.81 27.02 -8.11
CA GLU A 88 -11.68 28.44 -8.47
C GLU A 88 -13.04 29.11 -8.68
N GLN A 89 -14.09 28.34 -9.01
CA GLN A 89 -15.47 28.79 -9.18
C GLN A 89 -16.26 28.79 -7.85
N HIS A 90 -15.58 28.57 -6.72
CA HIS A 90 -16.19 28.52 -5.38
C HIS A 90 -17.18 27.35 -5.16
N GLU A 91 -17.13 26.31 -5.98
CA GLU A 91 -17.95 25.11 -5.85
C GLU A 91 -17.26 24.06 -4.97
N LEU A 92 -18.02 23.39 -4.10
CA LEU A 92 -17.53 22.30 -3.27
C LEU A 92 -17.33 21.04 -4.11
N LEU A 93 -16.11 20.52 -4.11
CA LEU A 93 -15.71 19.31 -4.82
C LEU A 93 -15.33 18.19 -3.87
N ILE A 94 -15.61 16.96 -4.26
CA ILE A 94 -15.07 15.74 -3.66
C ILE A 94 -14.11 15.04 -4.61
N GLU A 95 -12.96 14.64 -4.09
CA GLU A 95 -11.87 14.06 -4.86
C GLU A 95 -11.46 12.70 -4.32
N LYS A 96 -11.08 11.82 -5.25
CA LYS A 96 -10.38 10.57 -4.92
C LYS A 96 -9.43 10.19 -6.05
N LYS A 97 -8.12 10.33 -5.79
CA LYS A 97 -7.06 10.10 -6.79
C LYS A 97 -7.26 11.01 -8.01
N SER A 98 -7.69 10.44 -9.13
CA SER A 98 -7.92 11.17 -10.39
C SER A 98 -9.40 11.37 -10.70
N GLU A 99 -10.30 11.01 -9.77
CA GLU A 99 -11.75 11.19 -9.94
C GLU A 99 -12.18 12.39 -9.10
N LEU A 100 -13.04 13.21 -9.69
CA LEU A 100 -13.51 14.49 -9.16
C LEU A 100 -15.01 14.59 -9.42
N SER A 101 -15.77 15.14 -8.47
CA SER A 101 -17.17 15.47 -8.68
C SER A 101 -17.59 16.67 -7.83
N GLN A 102 -18.55 17.44 -8.33
CA GLN A 102 -19.21 18.50 -7.57
C GLN A 102 -20.11 17.87 -6.50
N VAL A 103 -20.23 18.54 -5.36
CA VAL A 103 -21.19 18.18 -4.31
C VAL A 103 -22.39 19.10 -4.44
N TYR A 104 -23.58 18.51 -4.58
CA TYR A 104 -24.85 19.23 -4.73
C TYR A 104 -25.60 19.32 -3.39
N HIS A 105 -25.47 18.28 -2.57
CA HIS A 105 -26.07 18.22 -1.24
C HIS A 105 -25.10 17.58 -0.24
N LEU A 106 -25.03 18.10 0.99
CA LEU A 106 -24.12 17.59 2.02
C LEU A 106 -24.43 16.13 2.39
N GLU A 107 -25.69 15.72 2.26
CA GLU A 107 -26.16 14.34 2.43
C GLU A 107 -25.41 13.37 1.52
N GLN A 108 -24.94 13.81 0.34
CA GLN A 108 -24.13 12.98 -0.56
C GLN A 108 -22.78 12.62 0.09
N ILE A 109 -22.20 13.51 0.89
CA ILE A 109 -20.97 13.22 1.64
C ILE A 109 -21.30 12.22 2.76
N TYR A 110 -22.36 12.46 3.53
CA TYR A 110 -22.69 11.68 4.73
C TYR A 110 -23.18 10.26 4.41
N THR A 111 -23.84 10.06 3.27
CA THR A 111 -24.33 8.74 2.81
C THR A 111 -23.30 7.96 1.98
N LEU A 112 -22.11 8.53 1.75
CA LEU A 112 -21.05 7.90 0.95
C LEU A 112 -20.59 6.56 1.55
N PHE A 113 -20.56 6.43 2.88
CA PHE A 113 -20.22 5.18 3.57
C PHE A 113 -21.20 4.06 3.23
N ASP A 114 -22.51 4.33 3.27
CA ASP A 114 -23.54 3.34 2.97
C ASP A 114 -23.47 2.91 1.50
N LYS A 115 -23.28 3.86 0.58
CA LYS A 115 -23.15 3.57 -0.85
C LYS A 115 -21.91 2.75 -1.17
N LEU A 116 -20.77 3.09 -0.57
CA LEU A 116 -19.55 2.30 -0.70
C LEU A 116 -19.74 0.89 -0.13
N THR A 117 -20.37 0.77 1.04
CA THR A 117 -20.65 -0.51 1.68
C THR A 117 -21.55 -1.38 0.78
N LEU A 118 -22.60 -0.80 0.21
CA LEU A 118 -23.49 -1.48 -0.73
C LEU A 118 -22.74 -1.95 -1.97
N GLU A 119 -21.92 -1.08 -2.57
CA GLU A 119 -21.21 -1.43 -3.80
C GLU A 119 -20.09 -2.45 -3.57
N LEU A 120 -19.46 -2.44 -2.39
CA LEU A 120 -18.54 -3.50 -1.96
C LEU A 120 -19.27 -4.84 -1.80
N LYS A 121 -20.47 -4.86 -1.19
CA LYS A 121 -21.30 -6.06 -1.08
C LYS A 121 -21.66 -6.60 -2.47
N ARG A 122 -22.06 -5.72 -3.41
CA ARG A 122 -22.34 -6.13 -4.80
C ARG A 122 -21.10 -6.69 -5.51
N LEU A 123 -19.93 -6.09 -5.32
CA LEU A 123 -18.68 -6.60 -5.90
C LEU A 123 -18.26 -7.95 -5.32
N ASP A 124 -18.58 -8.22 -4.06
CA ASP A 124 -18.36 -9.53 -3.45
C ASP A 124 -19.38 -10.57 -3.95
N ALA A 125 -20.64 -10.18 -4.22
CA ALA A 125 -21.69 -11.05 -4.75
C ALA A 125 -21.54 -11.37 -6.25
N ASN A 126 -21.12 -10.39 -7.07
CA ASN A 126 -21.04 -10.51 -8.54
C ASN A 126 -19.74 -11.14 -9.05
N LYS A 127 -18.90 -11.68 -8.16
CA LYS A 127 -17.84 -12.57 -8.64
C LYS A 127 -18.49 -13.89 -9.03
N PRO A 128 -18.24 -14.44 -10.23
CA PRO A 128 -18.52 -15.84 -10.47
C PRO A 128 -17.83 -16.63 -9.35
N LYS A 129 -18.46 -17.70 -8.88
CA LYS A 129 -17.87 -18.72 -8.00
C LYS A 129 -16.63 -19.33 -8.71
N SER A 130 -15.58 -18.55 -8.88
CA SER A 130 -14.36 -18.96 -9.53
C SER A 130 -13.50 -19.58 -8.44
N GLN A 131 -13.40 -20.91 -8.54
CA GLN A 131 -12.59 -21.84 -7.77
C GLN A 131 -13.13 -22.15 -6.37
N SER A 132 -13.63 -23.39 -6.27
CA SER A 132 -14.03 -24.06 -5.06
C SER A 132 -13.00 -23.88 -3.94
N ASN A 133 -13.49 -23.77 -2.71
CA ASN A 133 -12.67 -23.84 -1.49
C ASN A 133 -11.69 -25.04 -1.53
N SER A 134 -11.98 -26.12 -2.26
CA SER A 134 -11.08 -27.27 -2.40
C SER A 134 -9.79 -26.96 -3.17
N ASP A 135 -9.80 -26.15 -4.22
CA ASP A 135 -8.59 -25.81 -4.98
C ASP A 135 -7.75 -24.73 -4.28
N GLN A 136 -8.41 -23.82 -3.56
CA GLN A 136 -7.72 -22.87 -2.68
C GLN A 136 -7.09 -23.59 -1.48
N LEU A 137 -7.80 -24.51 -0.82
CA LEU A 137 -7.25 -25.33 0.26
C LEU A 137 -6.11 -26.22 -0.24
N LYS A 138 -6.21 -26.80 -1.44
CA LYS A 138 -5.10 -27.55 -2.06
C LYS A 138 -3.91 -26.65 -2.36
N ARG A 139 -4.12 -25.46 -2.93
CA ARG A 139 -3.05 -24.48 -3.20
C ARG A 139 -2.44 -23.91 -1.92
N GLU A 140 -3.22 -23.68 -0.87
CA GLU A 140 -2.75 -23.23 0.45
C GLU A 140 -1.99 -24.33 1.17
N LYS A 141 -2.43 -25.59 1.10
CA LYS A 141 -1.68 -26.75 1.62
C LYS A 141 -0.37 -26.96 0.85
N ILE A 142 -0.39 -26.90 -0.48
CA ILE A 142 0.83 -27.00 -1.30
C ILE A 142 1.77 -25.81 -1.02
N LYS A 143 1.22 -24.61 -0.83
CA LYS A 143 2.00 -23.41 -0.49
C LYS A 143 2.59 -23.50 0.92
N GLY A 144 1.83 -24.01 1.89
CA GLY A 144 2.29 -24.25 3.27
C GLY A 144 3.41 -25.28 3.35
N LEU A 145 3.29 -26.41 2.63
CA LEU A 145 4.34 -27.43 2.55
C LEU A 145 5.61 -26.89 1.89
N LYS A 146 5.48 -26.12 0.80
CA LYS A 146 6.61 -25.43 0.18
C LYS A 146 7.25 -24.45 1.16
N HIS A 147 6.47 -23.64 1.89
CA HIS A 147 7.03 -22.70 2.87
C HIS A 147 7.77 -23.39 4.01
N GLN A 148 7.25 -24.50 4.53
CA GLN A 148 7.93 -25.24 5.60
C GLN A 148 9.24 -25.87 5.11
N ALA A 149 9.29 -26.40 3.89
CA ALA A 149 10.53 -26.89 3.30
C ALA A 149 11.57 -25.76 3.11
N ILE A 150 11.10 -24.58 2.71
CA ILE A 150 11.91 -23.36 2.57
C ILE A 150 12.53 -22.96 3.90
N ILE A 151 11.70 -22.83 4.94
CA ILE A 151 12.13 -22.43 6.28
C ILE A 151 13.07 -23.49 6.87
N GLY A 152 12.71 -24.77 6.75
CA GLY A 152 13.56 -25.88 7.20
C GLY A 152 14.95 -25.84 6.59
N LYS A 153 15.07 -25.51 5.29
CA LYS A 153 16.38 -25.40 4.65
C LYS A 153 17.18 -24.18 5.11
N ILE A 154 16.51 -23.04 5.39
CA ILE A 154 17.16 -21.88 6.01
C ILE A 154 17.67 -22.24 7.42
N HIS A 155 16.86 -22.92 8.22
CA HIS A 155 17.28 -23.41 9.55
C HIS A 155 18.47 -24.35 9.47
N GLN A 156 18.50 -25.24 8.47
CA GLN A 156 19.64 -26.11 8.25
C GLN A 156 20.91 -25.30 7.95
N ILE A 157 20.87 -24.37 6.99
CA ILE A 157 22.03 -23.53 6.63
C ILE A 157 22.52 -22.73 7.84
N ALA A 158 21.59 -22.11 8.57
CA ALA A 158 21.93 -21.32 9.74
C ALA A 158 22.53 -22.17 10.87
N LYS A 159 22.08 -23.41 11.05
CA LYS A 159 22.68 -24.34 12.00
C LYS A 159 24.09 -24.75 11.56
N GLU A 160 24.28 -25.06 10.27
CA GLU A 160 25.58 -25.44 9.69
C GLU A 160 26.61 -24.31 9.79
N GLN A 161 26.17 -23.06 9.60
CA GLN A 161 27.03 -21.87 9.64
C GLN A 161 27.01 -21.12 10.99
N GLN A 162 26.37 -21.68 12.02
CA GLN A 162 26.24 -21.09 13.36
C GLN A 162 25.73 -19.64 13.36
N LEU A 163 24.74 -19.35 12.50
CA LEU A 163 24.20 -18.00 12.33
C LEU A 163 23.08 -17.71 13.34
N GLU A 164 23.10 -16.51 13.90
CA GLU A 164 21.92 -15.92 14.51
C GLU A 164 21.04 -15.28 13.44
N PHE A 165 19.78 -15.71 13.32
CA PHE A 165 18.90 -15.25 12.26
C PHE A 165 17.43 -15.25 12.67
N TYR A 166 16.61 -14.51 11.91
CA TYR A 166 15.16 -14.67 11.93
C TYR A 166 14.59 -14.65 10.51
N VAL A 167 13.44 -15.30 10.37
CA VAL A 167 12.72 -15.36 9.10
C VAL A 167 11.37 -14.68 9.24
N LYS A 168 11.03 -13.82 8.27
CA LYS A 168 9.71 -13.22 8.16
C LYS A 168 9.05 -13.64 6.85
N GLU A 169 7.94 -14.33 6.96
CA GLU A 169 7.13 -14.74 5.82
C GLU A 169 6.33 -13.56 5.28
N LEU A 170 6.33 -13.40 3.95
CA LEU A 170 5.48 -12.46 3.23
C LEU A 170 4.73 -13.20 2.11
N VAL A 171 3.69 -12.58 1.57
CA VAL A 171 2.80 -13.23 0.59
C VAL A 171 3.55 -13.74 -0.66
N THR A 172 4.61 -13.05 -1.07
CA THR A 172 5.34 -13.28 -2.33
C THR A 172 6.82 -13.64 -2.14
N LYS A 173 7.35 -13.55 -0.93
CA LYS A 173 8.77 -13.73 -0.64
C LYS A 173 9.00 -14.07 0.83
N VAL A 174 10.18 -14.59 1.12
CA VAL A 174 10.70 -14.71 2.48
C VAL A 174 11.70 -13.59 2.72
N LYS A 175 11.66 -12.97 3.91
CA LYS A 175 12.75 -12.11 4.37
C LYS A 175 13.60 -12.89 5.35
N LEU A 176 14.85 -13.14 4.99
CA LEU A 176 15.87 -13.69 5.87
C LEU A 176 16.67 -12.54 6.44
N ALA A 177 16.74 -12.43 7.76
CA ALA A 177 17.61 -11.48 8.44
C ALA A 177 18.65 -12.24 9.26
N ILE A 178 19.92 -11.92 9.07
CA ILE A 178 21.06 -12.56 9.73
C ILE A 178 21.77 -11.49 10.56
N ARG A 179 22.01 -11.76 11.84
CA ARG A 179 22.74 -10.86 12.73
C ARG A 179 24.23 -10.92 12.37
N LEU A 180 24.84 -9.75 12.18
CA LEU A 180 26.29 -9.62 11.96
C LEU A 180 26.98 -9.08 13.23
N ALA A 181 26.32 -8.16 13.94
CA ALA A 181 26.75 -7.63 15.23
C ALA A 181 25.54 -7.26 16.09
N GLU A 182 25.74 -6.69 17.27
CA GLU A 182 24.64 -6.32 18.17
C GLU A 182 23.63 -5.34 17.56
N SER A 183 24.12 -4.36 16.80
CA SER A 183 23.32 -3.34 16.13
C SER A 183 23.20 -3.53 14.61
N GLU A 184 23.74 -4.62 14.05
CA GLU A 184 23.87 -4.82 12.61
C GLU A 184 23.28 -6.14 12.13
N LYS A 185 22.52 -6.08 11.04
CA LYS A 185 21.95 -7.26 10.39
C LYS A 185 21.95 -7.13 8.88
N LEU A 186 22.20 -8.25 8.22
CA LEU A 186 21.99 -8.45 6.81
C LEU A 186 20.53 -8.86 6.56
N VAL A 187 19.86 -8.25 5.57
CA VAL A 187 18.49 -8.62 5.20
C VAL A 187 18.42 -9.01 3.72
N ILE A 188 17.99 -10.23 3.46
CA ILE A 188 17.86 -10.82 2.13
C ILE A 188 16.38 -11.07 1.85
N ASP A 189 15.88 -10.47 0.77
CA ASP A 189 14.53 -10.68 0.27
C ASP A 189 14.55 -11.80 -0.79
N ILE A 190 14.00 -12.98 -0.48
CA ILE A 190 14.04 -14.18 -1.33
C ILE A 190 12.64 -14.46 -1.92
N PRO A 191 12.41 -14.20 -3.23
CA PRO A 191 11.14 -14.54 -3.89
C PRO A 191 10.91 -16.05 -3.92
N TYR A 192 9.67 -16.48 -3.67
CA TYR A 192 9.33 -17.92 -3.71
C TYR A 192 9.61 -18.57 -5.07
N SER A 193 9.50 -17.81 -6.17
CA SER A 193 9.72 -18.31 -7.53
C SER A 193 11.17 -18.68 -7.83
N HIS A 194 12.14 -18.10 -7.12
CA HIS A 194 13.58 -18.33 -7.36
C HIS A 194 14.26 -19.02 -6.18
N PHE A 195 13.48 -19.54 -5.23
CA PHE A 195 13.98 -19.97 -3.94
C PHE A 195 15.04 -21.08 -4.04
N GLN A 196 14.81 -22.11 -4.88
CA GLN A 196 15.76 -23.22 -5.06
C GLN A 196 17.13 -22.75 -5.58
N GLN A 197 17.13 -21.83 -6.54
CA GLN A 197 18.36 -21.28 -7.10
C GLN A 197 19.12 -20.41 -6.09
N ILE A 198 18.39 -19.60 -5.32
CA ILE A 198 18.98 -18.73 -4.31
C ILE A 198 19.56 -19.56 -3.17
N LEU A 199 18.88 -20.61 -2.72
CA LEU A 199 19.37 -21.48 -1.65
C LEU A 199 20.72 -22.13 -1.95
N GLN A 200 20.95 -22.56 -3.19
CA GLN A 200 22.21 -23.19 -3.56
C GLN A 200 23.39 -22.22 -3.43
N LYS A 201 23.13 -20.92 -3.59
CA LYS A 201 24.14 -19.86 -3.51
C LYS A 201 24.17 -19.15 -2.16
N LEU A 202 23.14 -19.34 -1.33
CA LEU A 202 22.95 -18.64 -0.07
C LEU A 202 24.10 -18.87 0.92
N PRO A 203 24.60 -20.11 1.14
CA PRO A 203 25.72 -20.35 2.05
C PRO A 203 26.98 -19.57 1.66
N ALA A 204 27.36 -19.64 0.38
CA ALA A 204 28.54 -18.94 -0.14
C ALA A 204 28.36 -17.42 -0.07
N MET A 205 27.18 -16.92 -0.38
CA MET A 205 26.88 -15.49 -0.28
C MET A 205 26.98 -14.99 1.17
N ILE A 206 26.43 -15.72 2.16
CA ILE A 206 26.52 -15.32 3.56
C ILE A 206 27.97 -15.27 4.02
N GLN A 207 28.76 -16.31 3.69
CA GLN A 207 30.18 -16.38 4.01
C GLN A 207 30.95 -15.17 3.47
N THR A 208 30.80 -14.87 2.18
CA THR A 208 31.46 -13.71 1.57
C THR A 208 31.04 -12.39 2.24
N LEU A 209 29.76 -12.25 2.61
CA LEU A 209 29.28 -11.04 3.28
C LEU A 209 29.82 -10.89 4.70
N GLN A 210 30.04 -12.00 5.42
CA GLN A 210 30.71 -12.00 6.71
C GLN A 210 32.19 -11.63 6.58
N GLU A 211 32.90 -12.18 5.60
CA GLU A 211 34.31 -11.83 5.33
C GLU A 211 34.48 -10.33 5.04
N PHE A 212 33.61 -9.75 4.21
CA PHE A 212 33.63 -8.30 3.99
C PHE A 212 33.37 -7.52 5.28
N HIS A 213 32.45 -7.99 6.13
CA HIS A 213 32.12 -7.34 7.39
C HIS A 213 33.29 -7.39 8.38
N GLU A 214 33.99 -8.52 8.48
CA GLU A 214 35.20 -8.68 9.31
C GLU A 214 36.35 -7.77 8.86
N LEU A 215 36.44 -7.47 7.56
CA LEU A 215 37.37 -6.49 7.00
C LEU A 215 36.94 -5.03 7.23
N GLY A 216 35.86 -4.79 7.98
CA GLY A 216 35.32 -3.45 8.24
C GLY A 216 34.54 -2.86 7.06
N THR A 217 34.17 -3.66 6.06
CA THR A 217 33.42 -3.20 4.88
C THR A 217 31.93 -3.39 5.07
N THR A 218 31.15 -2.31 4.95
CA THR A 218 29.69 -2.37 4.99
C THR A 218 29.07 -2.34 3.58
N LEU A 219 28.33 -3.39 3.23
CA LEU A 219 27.58 -3.45 1.97
C LEU A 219 26.15 -2.93 2.16
N LYS A 220 25.75 -1.95 1.35
CA LYS A 220 24.41 -1.35 1.40
C LYS A 220 23.74 -1.42 0.04
N MET A 221 22.61 -2.13 -0.04
CA MET A 221 21.74 -2.11 -1.22
C MET A 221 20.64 -1.08 -1.04
N ARG A 222 20.50 -0.16 -1.99
CA ARG A 222 19.41 0.83 -2.02
C ARG A 222 18.70 0.77 -3.36
N LYS A 223 17.38 0.95 -3.36
CA LYS A 223 16.64 1.18 -4.60
C LYS A 223 17.06 2.54 -5.15
N ILE A 224 17.44 2.58 -6.42
CA ILE A 224 17.74 3.83 -7.12
C ILE A 224 16.44 4.64 -7.22
N GLY A 225 16.50 5.92 -6.85
CA GLY A 225 15.37 6.84 -6.93
C GLY A 225 15.25 7.50 -8.30
N TYR A 226 14.47 8.58 -8.41
CA TYR A 226 14.21 9.28 -9.68
C TYR A 226 15.43 9.97 -10.30
N ARG A 227 16.49 10.22 -9.53
CA ARG A 227 17.77 10.72 -10.07
C ARG A 227 18.70 9.53 -10.27
N ASP A 228 18.81 9.10 -11.52
CA ASP A 228 19.77 8.07 -11.91
C ASP A 228 21.18 8.69 -11.82
N PRO A 229 22.11 8.12 -11.04
CA PRO A 229 23.49 8.57 -11.05
C PRO A 229 24.09 8.42 -12.47
N LYS A 230 25.09 9.25 -12.79
CA LYS A 230 25.86 9.08 -14.02
C LYS A 230 26.75 7.85 -13.87
N TRP A 231 26.30 6.73 -14.42
CA TRP A 231 27.07 5.48 -14.47
C TRP A 231 28.24 5.63 -15.43
N ILE A 232 29.44 5.23 -14.99
CA ILE A 232 30.59 5.08 -15.88
C ILE A 232 30.52 3.66 -16.45
N SER A 233 30.48 3.54 -17.77
CA SER A 233 30.45 2.27 -18.49
C SER A 233 31.66 2.19 -19.41
N TYR A 234 32.47 1.14 -19.26
CA TYR A 234 33.65 0.87 -20.10
C TYR A 234 33.34 -0.03 -21.31
N LYS A 235 32.05 -0.22 -21.65
CA LYS A 235 31.64 -1.16 -22.71
C LYS A 235 31.97 -0.71 -24.14
N ASP A 236 32.53 0.48 -24.34
CA ASP A 236 32.80 1.04 -25.67
C ASP A 236 34.29 1.13 -26.05
N GLU A 237 35.23 0.69 -25.20
CA GLU A 237 36.68 0.77 -25.50
C GLU A 237 37.23 -0.43 -26.30
N GLN A 238 36.40 -1.42 -26.66
CA GLN A 238 36.82 -2.56 -27.51
C GLN A 238 36.20 -2.56 -28.91
N LYS A 239 35.96 -1.37 -29.47
CA LYS A 239 35.71 -1.21 -30.90
C LYS A 239 36.56 -0.06 -31.48
N SER A 240 37.85 -0.28 -31.63
CA SER A 240 38.53 -0.02 -32.91
C SER A 240 39.83 -0.82 -33.01
N PRO A 241 40.04 -1.53 -34.13
CA PRO A 241 41.29 -2.20 -34.50
C PRO A 241 42.39 -1.23 -34.92
#